data_AF-A0A9P7GID4-F1
#
_entry.id   AF-A0A9P7GID4-F1
#
_cell.length_a   1.000
_cell.length_b   1.000
_cell.length_c   1.000
_cell.angle_alpha   90.00
_cell.angle_beta   90.00
_cell.angle_gamma   90.00
#
_symmetry.space_group_name_H-M   'P 1'
#
loop_
_entity.id
_entity.type
_entity.pdbx_description
1 polymer ?
#
loop_
_entity_poly.entity_id
_entity_poly.type
_entity_poly.pdbx_seq_one_letter_code
_entity_poly.pdbx_strand_id
1 'polypeptide(L)'
;MSAPAVPAPGPTDEGSDGPASFDATIISKFCFLEAVPATVKNKKASSKKAQMTKELTFKFEETEANYYMFLNTLLATHNMEEYKARLGSTFVYRMQVPPAKVSEACDIENFAEFKKIVKRVIESKPSKLLVVTVYAAQVEKGAKKRSAADTPDDDDNDDDDDEI
;
A
#
# COMPACT_ATOMS: atom_id res chain seq x y z
N MET A 1 50.63 43.94 4.91
CA MET A 1 50.01 42.78 4.23
C MET A 1 49.83 41.68 5.26
N SER A 2 48.58 41.36 5.61
CA SER A 2 48.24 40.14 6.37
C SER A 2 46.76 39.89 6.15
N ALA A 3 46.44 38.81 5.44
CA ALA A 3 45.09 38.29 5.32
C ALA A 3 44.85 37.34 6.51
N PRO A 4 43.67 37.35 7.16
CA PRO A 4 43.33 36.30 8.10
C PRO A 4 42.95 35.03 7.33
N ALA A 5 43.58 33.92 7.71
CA ALA A 5 43.23 32.59 7.24
C ALA A 5 41.81 32.22 7.71
N VAL A 6 40.92 31.97 6.78
CA VAL A 6 39.60 31.40 7.05
C VAL A 6 39.79 29.89 7.26
N PRO A 7 39.32 29.29 8.36
CA PRO A 7 39.38 27.84 8.53
C PRO A 7 38.45 27.17 7.50
N ALA A 8 38.94 26.09 6.89
CA ALA A 8 38.16 25.26 5.98
C ALA A 8 36.91 24.71 6.70
N PRO A 9 35.73 24.69 6.06
CA PRO A 9 34.62 23.90 6.57
C PRO A 9 35.01 22.43 6.53
N GLY A 10 35.00 21.78 7.70
CA GLY A 10 35.23 20.34 7.82
C GLY A 10 34.18 19.52 7.03
N PRO A 11 34.43 18.23 6.81
CA PRO A 11 33.49 17.35 6.15
C PRO A 11 32.18 17.28 6.96
N THR A 12 31.08 17.47 6.25
CA THR A 12 29.70 17.37 6.71
C THR A 12 29.45 15.98 7.31
N ASP A 13 29.49 15.89 8.64
CA ASP A 13 28.93 14.74 9.37
C ASP A 13 27.43 15.01 9.56
N GLU A 14 26.66 14.85 8.48
CA GLU A 14 25.22 14.63 8.59
C GLU A 14 25.01 13.12 8.72
N GLY A 15 25.35 12.60 9.89
CA GLY A 15 24.73 11.41 10.44
C GLY A 15 23.24 11.67 10.62
N SER A 16 22.48 11.60 9.53
CA SER A 16 21.02 11.45 9.59
C SER A 16 20.74 10.04 10.10
N ASP A 17 20.76 9.89 11.42
CA ASP A 17 20.26 8.72 12.16
C ASP A 17 18.72 8.71 12.12
N GLY A 18 18.17 8.77 10.89
CA GLY A 18 16.77 8.50 10.61
C GLY A 18 16.62 7.05 10.14
N PRO A 19 15.45 6.42 10.31
CA PRO A 19 15.22 5.11 9.72
C PRO A 19 15.52 5.18 8.23
N ALA A 20 16.32 4.23 7.74
CA ALA A 20 16.66 4.18 6.33
C ALA A 20 15.37 4.14 5.52
N SER A 21 15.26 5.04 4.54
CA SER A 21 14.06 5.20 3.72
C SER A 21 14.42 5.22 2.24
N PHE A 22 13.50 4.72 1.40
CA PHE A 22 13.69 4.68 -0.04
C PHE A 22 12.37 4.91 -0.77
N ASP A 23 12.34 5.93 -1.61
CA ASP A 23 11.23 6.19 -2.52
C ASP A 23 11.29 5.21 -3.69
N ALA A 24 10.24 4.40 -3.84
CA ALA A 24 10.14 3.47 -4.94
C ALA A 24 8.80 3.59 -5.66
N THR A 25 8.84 3.43 -6.97
CA THR A 25 7.64 3.35 -7.79
C THR A 25 7.19 1.90 -7.90
N ILE A 26 5.89 1.70 -7.72
CA ILE A 26 5.25 0.41 -7.55
C ILE A 26 4.14 0.26 -8.58
N ILE A 27 4.14 -0.86 -9.29
CA ILE A 27 2.99 -1.35 -10.05
C ILE A 27 2.15 -2.22 -9.12
N SER A 28 1.01 -1.69 -8.70
CA SER A 28 0.02 -2.38 -7.90
C SER A 28 -1.03 -3.06 -8.78
N LYS A 29 -1.19 -4.37 -8.63
CA LYS A 29 -2.12 -5.23 -9.35
C LYS A 29 -3.16 -5.77 -8.39
N PHE A 30 -4.41 -5.38 -8.57
CA PHE A 30 -5.53 -5.88 -7.78
C PHE A 30 -6.33 -6.90 -8.58
N CYS A 31 -6.35 -8.15 -8.11
CA CYS A 31 -7.05 -9.25 -8.75
C CYS A 31 -8.39 -9.52 -8.07
N PHE A 32 -9.48 -9.47 -8.83
CA PHE A 32 -10.84 -9.66 -8.33
C PHE A 32 -11.67 -10.56 -9.25
N LEU A 33 -12.80 -11.03 -8.74
CA LEU A 33 -13.79 -11.75 -9.53
C LEU A 33 -14.87 -10.77 -9.96
N GLU A 34 -15.01 -10.57 -11.27
CA GLU A 34 -16.08 -9.76 -11.84
C GLU A 34 -17.28 -10.67 -12.14
N ALA A 35 -18.46 -10.28 -11.69
CA ALA A 35 -19.70 -10.97 -12.00
C ALA A 35 -20.08 -10.70 -13.46
N VAL A 36 -20.24 -11.75 -14.26
CA VAL A 36 -20.75 -11.64 -15.62
C VAL A 36 -22.28 -11.66 -15.54
N PRO A 37 -22.98 -10.58 -15.97
CA PRO A 37 -24.43 -10.55 -15.94
C PRO A 37 -24.99 -11.67 -16.81
N ALA A 38 -25.99 -12.39 -16.29
CA ALA A 38 -26.63 -13.48 -17.01
C ALA A 38 -27.40 -12.92 -18.22
N THR A 39 -26.86 -13.09 -19.43
CA THR A 39 -27.50 -12.61 -20.67
C THR A 39 -28.65 -13.49 -21.15
N VAL A 40 -29.03 -14.56 -20.42
CA VAL A 40 -30.12 -15.47 -20.79
C VAL A 40 -30.85 -15.95 -19.53
N LYS A 41 -32.19 -15.83 -19.50
CA LYS A 41 -33.06 -16.47 -18.50
C LYS A 41 -32.65 -17.95 -18.42
N ASN A 42 -32.23 -18.43 -17.24
CA ASN A 42 -31.72 -19.78 -16.91
C ASN A 42 -30.21 -20.09 -16.90
N LYS A 43 -29.28 -19.14 -17.06
CA LYS A 43 -27.85 -19.40 -16.77
C LYS A 43 -27.42 -18.86 -15.41
N LYS A 44 -26.77 -19.71 -14.58
CA LYS A 44 -26.09 -19.30 -13.34
C LYS A 44 -25.11 -18.16 -13.67
N ALA A 45 -25.11 -17.13 -12.83
CA ALA A 45 -24.09 -16.08 -12.87
C ALA A 45 -22.70 -16.74 -12.86
N SER A 46 -21.87 -16.40 -13.84
CA SER A 46 -20.47 -16.83 -13.90
C SER A 46 -19.58 -15.68 -13.44
N SER A 47 -18.49 -16.02 -12.76
CA SER A 47 -17.49 -15.03 -12.33
C SER A 47 -16.24 -15.17 -13.21
N LYS A 48 -15.71 -14.06 -13.71
CA LYS A 48 -14.46 -14.02 -14.47
C LYS A 48 -13.36 -13.40 -13.61
N LYS A 49 -12.15 -13.93 -13.69
CA LYS A 49 -10.97 -13.30 -13.10
C LYS A 49 -10.65 -12.01 -13.86
N ALA A 50 -10.66 -10.89 -13.15
CA ALA A 50 -10.28 -9.57 -13.63
C ALA A 50 -9.06 -9.06 -12.85
N GLN A 51 -8.34 -8.10 -13.43
CA GLN A 51 -7.26 -7.39 -12.74
C GLN A 51 -7.31 -5.90 -13.03
N MET A 52 -7.08 -5.08 -12.02
CA MET A 52 -6.85 -3.66 -12.14
C MET A 52 -5.38 -3.36 -11.82
N THR A 53 -4.69 -2.65 -12.71
CA THR A 53 -3.28 -2.27 -12.51
C THR A 53 -3.19 -0.76 -12.35
N LYS A 54 -2.48 -0.32 -11.31
CA LYS A 54 -2.23 1.08 -10.99
C LYS A 54 -0.76 1.26 -10.66
N GLU A 55 -0.20 2.40 -11.02
CA GLU A 55 1.14 2.79 -10.63
C GLU A 55 1.06 3.83 -9.52
N LEU A 56 1.91 3.70 -8.51
CA LEU A 56 2.01 4.66 -7.41
C LEU A 56 3.46 4.74 -6.93
N THR A 57 3.85 5.90 -6.39
CA THR A 57 5.14 6.06 -5.72
C THR A 57 4.92 6.01 -4.22
N PHE A 58 5.73 5.24 -3.51
CA PHE A 58 5.64 5.09 -2.06
C PHE A 58 7.02 5.16 -1.43
N LYS A 59 7.10 5.85 -0.29
CA LYS A 59 8.32 5.94 0.50
C LYS A 59 8.36 4.78 1.49
N PHE A 60 9.25 3.83 1.26
CA PHE A 60 9.41 2.66 2.13
C PHE A 60 10.28 2.98 3.34
N GLU A 61 9.81 2.58 4.52
CA GLU A 61 10.52 2.72 5.80
C GLU A 61 10.34 1.46 6.64
N GLU A 62 11.35 1.09 7.43
CA GLU A 62 11.33 -0.11 8.30
C GLU A 62 10.47 0.06 9.57
N THR A 63 9.35 0.78 9.48
CA THR A 63 8.46 1.09 10.60
C THR A 63 7.09 0.45 10.43
N GLU A 64 6.44 0.13 11.55
CA GLU A 64 5.12 -0.49 11.54
C GLU A 64 4.03 0.49 11.05
N ALA A 65 4.20 1.78 11.35
CA ALA A 65 3.33 2.82 10.82
C ALA A 65 3.39 2.87 9.27
N ASN A 66 4.60 2.76 8.70
CA ASN A 66 4.80 2.74 7.24
C ASN A 66 4.16 1.49 6.61
N TYR A 67 4.20 0.33 7.28
CA TYR A 67 3.48 -0.87 6.84
C TYR A 67 1.97 -0.66 6.72
N TYR A 68 1.32 -0.11 7.75
CA TYR A 68 -0.12 0.16 7.68
C TYR A 68 -0.45 1.27 6.69
N MET A 69 0.39 2.29 6.60
CA MET A 69 0.25 3.34 5.59
C MET A 69 0.29 2.74 4.19
N PHE A 70 1.27 1.87 3.91
CA PHE A 70 1.40 1.17 2.64
C PHE A 70 0.16 0.35 2.28
N LEU A 71 -0.34 -0.45 3.21
CA LEU A 71 -1.56 -1.25 3.00
C LEU A 71 -2.78 -0.37 2.71
N ASN A 72 -2.96 0.71 3.46
CA ASN A 72 -4.10 1.61 3.27
C ASN A 72 -3.96 2.40 1.95
N THR A 73 -2.75 2.80 1.55
CA THR A 73 -2.50 3.41 0.24
C THR A 73 -2.83 2.45 -0.90
N LEU A 74 -2.49 1.17 -0.78
CA LEU A 74 -2.89 0.16 -1.77
C LEU A 74 -4.41 0.06 -1.89
N LEU A 75 -5.13 0.01 -0.76
CA LEU A 75 -6.59 -0.04 -0.75
C LEU A 75 -7.20 1.21 -1.41
N ALA A 76 -6.72 2.40 -1.03
CA ALA A 76 -7.19 3.66 -1.60
C ALA A 76 -6.92 3.76 -3.11
N THR A 77 -5.74 3.34 -3.56
CA THR A 77 -5.38 3.32 -4.99
C THR A 77 -6.33 2.48 -5.84
N HIS A 78 -6.94 1.45 -5.24
CA HIS A 78 -7.88 0.55 -5.91
C HIS A 78 -9.36 0.82 -5.57
N ASN A 79 -9.68 1.97 -4.96
CA ASN A 79 -11.02 2.33 -4.49
C ASN A 79 -11.63 1.31 -3.50
N MET A 80 -10.78 0.61 -2.75
CA MET A 80 -11.14 -0.36 -1.71
C MET A 80 -11.10 0.28 -0.32
N GLU A 81 -11.36 1.58 -0.25
CA GLU A 81 -11.29 2.35 1.00
C GLU A 81 -12.35 1.91 2.00
N GLU A 82 -13.37 1.14 1.60
CA GLU A 82 -14.30 0.52 2.55
C GLU A 82 -13.59 -0.41 3.54
N TYR A 83 -12.38 -0.90 3.21
CA TYR A 83 -11.52 -1.71 4.07
C TYR A 83 -10.43 -0.85 4.70
N LYS A 84 -10.02 -1.17 5.93
CA LYS A 84 -8.91 -0.49 6.61
C LYS A 84 -7.94 -1.49 7.21
N ALA A 85 -6.67 -1.35 6.83
CA ALA A 85 -5.59 -2.13 7.41
C ALA A 85 -5.16 -1.53 8.75
N ARG A 86 -5.16 -2.35 9.81
CA ARG A 86 -4.84 -1.99 11.20
C ARG A 86 -4.19 -3.15 11.95
N LEU A 87 -3.75 -2.88 13.18
CA LEU A 87 -3.31 -3.91 14.12
C LEU A 87 -4.39 -5.01 14.28
N GLY A 88 -4.04 -6.24 13.91
CA GLY A 88 -4.96 -7.40 13.93
C GLY A 88 -5.98 -7.46 12.76
N SER A 89 -5.85 -6.58 11.77
CA SER A 89 -6.71 -6.54 10.57
C SER A 89 -5.86 -6.18 9.37
N THR A 90 -5.10 -7.15 8.86
CA THR A 90 -4.21 -7.02 7.69
C THR A 90 -4.62 -8.02 6.62
N PHE A 91 -4.09 -7.86 5.41
CA PHE A 91 -4.32 -8.79 4.32
C PHE A 91 -3.00 -9.24 3.70
N VAL A 92 -3.01 -10.44 3.14
CA VAL A 92 -1.85 -10.99 2.44
C VAL A 92 -1.75 -10.37 1.06
N TYR A 93 -0.55 -9.93 0.70
CA TYR A 93 -0.22 -9.45 -0.64
C TYR A 93 1.14 -9.97 -1.06
N ARG A 94 1.38 -10.03 -2.36
CA ARG A 94 2.58 -10.61 -2.93
C ARG A 94 3.44 -9.50 -3.54
N MET A 95 4.69 -9.38 -3.09
CA MET A 95 5.61 -8.34 -3.55
C MET A 95 6.79 -8.95 -4.31
N GLN A 96 7.06 -8.41 -5.49
CA GLN A 96 8.22 -8.71 -6.31
C GLN A 96 9.16 -7.51 -6.29
N VAL A 97 10.36 -7.73 -5.76
CA VAL A 97 11.43 -6.72 -5.74
C VAL A 97 12.45 -7.08 -6.83
N PRO A 98 12.62 -6.26 -7.87
CA PRO A 98 13.68 -6.47 -8.86
C PRO A 98 15.05 -6.54 -8.19
N PRO A 99 15.97 -7.43 -8.63
CA PRO A 99 15.94 -8.23 -9.87
C PRO A 99 15.17 -9.56 -9.78
N ALA A 100 14.46 -9.85 -8.69
CA ALA A 100 13.76 -11.12 -8.51
C ALA A 100 12.70 -11.36 -9.59
N LYS A 101 12.54 -12.62 -10.00
CA LYS A 101 11.51 -13.05 -10.97
C LYS A 101 10.13 -13.08 -10.30
N VAL A 102 9.07 -13.15 -11.11
CA VAL A 102 7.68 -13.27 -10.63
C VAL A 102 7.48 -14.50 -9.73
N SER A 103 8.18 -15.60 -10.04
CA SER A 103 8.20 -16.83 -9.24
C SER A 103 8.81 -16.65 -7.86
N GLU A 104 9.70 -15.67 -7.70
CA GLU A 104 10.43 -15.35 -6.47
C GLU A 104 9.77 -14.23 -5.66
N ALA A 105 8.59 -13.77 -6.10
CA ALA A 105 7.83 -12.79 -5.33
C ALA A 105 7.40 -13.39 -3.99
N CYS A 106 7.53 -12.60 -2.93
CA CYS A 106 7.28 -13.03 -1.56
C CYS A 106 5.86 -12.64 -1.14
N ASP A 107 5.17 -13.55 -0.44
CA ASP A 107 3.89 -13.27 0.19
C ASP A 107 4.15 -12.60 1.55
N ILE A 108 3.58 -11.42 1.75
CA ILE A 108 3.74 -10.60 2.96
C ILE A 108 2.41 -10.60 3.70
N GLU A 109 2.42 -11.18 4.90
CA GLU A 109 1.22 -11.33 5.74
C GLU A 109 1.28 -10.45 7.00
N ASN A 110 2.48 -10.06 7.42
CA ASN A 110 2.74 -9.36 8.66
C ASN A 110 3.89 -8.34 8.54
N PHE A 111 4.06 -7.53 9.57
CA PHE A 111 5.10 -6.51 9.63
C PHE A 111 6.53 -7.09 9.59
N ALA A 112 6.78 -8.27 10.16
CA ALA A 112 8.12 -8.86 10.16
C ALA A 112 8.59 -9.21 8.74
N GLU A 113 7.69 -9.74 7.90
CA GLU A 113 7.95 -9.99 6.48
C GLU A 113 8.08 -8.68 5.70
N PHE A 114 7.22 -7.70 5.95
CA PHE A 114 7.34 -6.38 5.35
C PHE A 114 8.71 -5.75 5.63
N LYS A 115 9.16 -5.76 6.89
CA LYS A 115 10.44 -5.20 7.29
C LYS A 115 11.62 -5.83 6.55
N LYS A 116 11.64 -7.16 6.41
CA LYS A 116 12.69 -7.87 5.65
C LYS A 116 12.72 -7.42 4.19
N ILE A 117 11.55 -7.28 3.57
CA ILE A 117 11.45 -6.87 2.18
C ILE A 117 11.81 -5.41 1.99
N VAL A 118 11.35 -4.52 2.87
CA VAL A 118 11.71 -3.09 2.85
C VAL A 118 13.20 -2.90 3.02
N LYS A 119 13.82 -3.61 3.98
CA LYS A 119 15.27 -3.60 4.15
C LYS A 119 15.98 -4.00 2.86
N ARG A 120 15.54 -5.07 2.20
CA ARG A 120 16.05 -5.49 0.90
C ARG A 120 15.84 -4.41 -0.17
N VAL A 121 14.70 -3.73 -0.22
CA VAL A 121 14.42 -2.65 -1.19
C VAL A 121 15.39 -1.48 -0.97
N ILE A 122 15.59 -1.07 0.28
CA ILE A 122 16.51 0.01 0.66
C ILE A 122 17.96 -0.35 0.32
N GLU A 123 18.39 -1.59 0.61
CA GLU A 123 19.74 -2.08 0.31
C GLU A 123 19.98 -2.24 -1.19
N SER A 124 18.99 -2.79 -1.91
CA SER A 124 19.11 -3.10 -3.34
C SER A 124 18.89 -1.90 -4.25
N LYS A 125 18.20 -0.85 -3.77
CA LYS A 125 17.82 0.36 -4.51
C LYS A 125 17.38 0.03 -5.94
N PRO A 126 16.29 -0.73 -6.10
CA PRO A 126 15.93 -1.31 -7.39
C PRO A 126 15.66 -0.19 -8.40
N SER A 127 16.35 -0.22 -9.54
CA SER A 127 16.14 0.74 -10.63
C SER A 127 14.86 0.47 -11.43
N LYS A 128 14.21 -0.68 -11.18
CA LYS A 128 12.96 -1.11 -11.83
C LYS A 128 11.82 -1.03 -10.84
N LEU A 129 10.62 -0.83 -11.38
CA LEU A 129 9.37 -0.76 -10.64
C LEU A 129 9.14 -2.05 -9.81
N LEU A 130 8.76 -1.90 -8.55
CA LEU A 130 8.33 -3.02 -7.72
C LEU A 130 6.95 -3.46 -8.20
N VAL A 131 6.66 -4.76 -8.14
CA VAL A 131 5.32 -5.26 -8.50
C VAL A 131 4.65 -5.80 -7.25
N VAL A 132 3.47 -5.30 -6.95
CA VAL A 132 2.67 -5.71 -5.79
C VAL A 132 1.37 -6.29 -6.30
N THR A 133 1.06 -7.52 -5.94
CA THR A 133 -0.19 -8.20 -6.31
C THR A 133 -1.04 -8.37 -5.06
N VAL A 134 -2.25 -7.84 -5.10
CA VAL A 134 -3.25 -7.94 -4.04
C VAL A 134 -4.43 -8.72 -4.59
N TYR A 135 -4.94 -9.68 -3.83
CA TYR A 135 -6.12 -10.45 -4.19
C TYR A 135 -7.32 -9.98 -3.37
N ALA A 136 -8.44 -9.66 -4.03
CA ALA A 136 -9.67 -9.24 -3.36
C ALA A 136 -10.10 -10.23 -2.27
N ALA A 137 -10.02 -11.54 -2.57
CA ALA A 137 -10.35 -12.59 -1.61
C ALA A 137 -9.49 -12.57 -0.33
N GLN A 138 -8.27 -12.04 -0.38
CA GLN A 138 -7.42 -11.88 0.81
C GLN A 138 -7.76 -10.61 1.58
N VAL A 139 -8.15 -9.53 0.88
CA VAL A 139 -8.65 -8.31 1.50
C VAL A 139 -9.95 -8.59 2.24
N GLU A 140 -10.91 -9.26 1.61
CA GLU A 140 -12.21 -9.59 2.22
C GLU A 140 -12.10 -10.52 3.44
N LYS A 141 -11.08 -11.39 3.47
CA LYS A 141 -10.84 -12.31 4.59
C LYS A 141 -10.07 -11.68 5.75
N GLY A 142 -9.11 -10.80 5.43
CA GLY A 142 -8.15 -10.30 6.41
C GLY A 142 -8.41 -8.88 6.88
N ALA A 143 -8.91 -8.01 6.00
CA ALA A 143 -9.21 -6.63 6.33
C ALA A 143 -10.66 -6.48 6.81
N LYS A 144 -10.84 -5.77 7.91
CA LYS A 144 -12.15 -5.37 8.40
C LYS A 144 -12.66 -4.19 7.59
N LYS A 145 -13.96 -4.19 7.31
CA LYS A 145 -14.65 -3.00 6.80
C LYS A 145 -14.54 -1.88 7.82
N ARG A 146 -14.41 -0.63 7.36
CA ARG A 146 -14.50 0.54 8.21
C ARG A 146 -15.84 0.53 8.95
N SER A 147 -15.78 0.74 10.26
CA SER A 147 -16.97 1.03 11.08
C SER A 147 -17.37 2.49 10.89
N ALA A 148 -18.66 2.81 11.08
CA ALA A 148 -19.17 4.19 11.00
C ALA A 148 -18.41 5.19 11.90
N ALA A 149 -17.77 4.72 12.98
CA ALA A 149 -16.94 5.52 13.88
C ALA A 149 -15.57 5.97 13.28
N ASP A 150 -15.24 5.56 12.06
CA ASP A 150 -14.00 5.94 11.35
C ASP A 150 -14.21 7.02 10.28
N THR A 151 -15.43 7.52 10.18
CA THR A 151 -15.76 8.66 9.32
C THR A 151 -15.27 9.92 10.03
N PRO A 152 -14.49 10.80 9.37
CA PRO A 152 -14.42 12.17 9.84
C PRO A 152 -15.86 12.67 9.85
N ASP A 153 -16.28 13.00 11.04
CA ASP A 153 -17.54 13.62 11.41
C ASP A 153 -17.77 14.83 10.48
N ASP A 154 -18.57 14.62 9.44
CA ASP A 154 -19.22 15.71 8.71
C ASP A 154 -20.53 15.91 9.49
N ASP A 155 -20.38 16.56 10.65
CA ASP A 155 -21.47 16.97 11.52
C ASP A 155 -22.36 17.99 10.78
N ASP A 156 -23.67 17.72 10.87
CA ASP A 156 -24.82 18.61 10.66
C ASP A 156 -25.05 19.22 9.26
N ASN A 157 -26.26 19.08 8.68
CA ASN A 157 -27.52 19.34 9.34
C ASN A 157 -28.65 18.48 8.75
N ASP A 158 -29.28 17.72 9.64
CA ASP A 158 -30.63 17.19 9.51
C ASP A 158 -31.58 18.41 9.52
N ASP A 159 -32.30 18.66 8.42
CA ASP A 159 -33.49 19.51 8.45
C ASP A 159 -34.66 18.64 7.99
N ASP A 160 -35.25 18.04 9.02
CA ASP A 160 -36.60 17.52 9.13
C ASP A 160 -37.61 18.45 8.41
N ASP A 161 -38.28 17.93 7.38
CA ASP A 161 -39.63 18.41 7.05
C ASP A 161 -40.47 17.21 6.60
N ASP A 162 -41.01 16.55 7.62
CA ASP A 162 -42.09 15.57 7.54
C ASP A 162 -43.39 16.23 6.99
N GLU A 163 -43.90 15.65 5.90
CA GLU A 163 -45.31 15.48 5.50
C GLU A 163 -46.39 16.46 6.04
N ILE A 164 -46.97 17.30 5.15
CA ILE A 164 -48.44 17.42 4.90
C ILE A 164 -48.77 17.81 3.45
#